data_AF-A0A7W1EG80-F1
#
_entry.id   AF-A0A7W1EG80-F1
#
_cell.length_a   1.000
_cell.length_b   1.000
_cell.length_c   1.000
_cell.angle_alpha   90.00
_cell.angle_beta   90.00
_cell.angle_gamma   90.00
#
_symmetry.space_group_name_H-M   'P 1'
#
loop_
_entity.id
_entity.type
_entity.pdbx_description
1 polymer ?
#
loop_
_entity_poly.entity_id
_entity_poly.type
_entity_poly.pdbx_seq_one_letter_code
_entity_poly.pdbx_strand_id
1 'polypeptide(L)'
;EKHIHSKGFPKNGTNNFLWNVQLTWPLKEKYLIEEVAEDYSYTVVGHPQKKFLYFMCREKSMKEELYQSLVKNYNNKGYDMKQMIKVPQ
;
A
#
# COMPACT_ATOMS: atom_id res chain seq x y z
N GLU A 1 18.94 1.30 -14.62
CA GLU A 1 17.78 1.54 -13.74
C GLU A 1 16.58 1.97 -14.57
N LYS A 2 15.36 1.50 -14.24
CA LYS A 2 14.12 2.04 -14.79
C LYS A 2 13.60 3.06 -13.79
N HIS A 3 13.55 4.34 -14.18
CA HIS A 3 12.97 5.39 -13.35
C HIS A 3 11.49 5.58 -13.71
N ILE A 4 10.61 5.46 -12.72
CA ILE A 4 9.19 5.81 -12.87
C ILE A 4 8.97 7.12 -12.13
N HIS A 5 8.65 8.18 -12.88
CA HIS A 5 8.25 9.45 -12.28
C HIS A 5 6.75 9.40 -11.96
N SER A 6 6.40 9.76 -10.73
CA SER A 6 5.01 9.91 -10.32
C SER A 6 4.85 11.14 -9.42
N LYS A 7 3.63 11.67 -9.34
CA LYS A 7 3.25 12.78 -8.48
C LYS A 7 2.13 12.36 -7.54
N GLY A 8 2.32 12.53 -6.24
CA GLY A 8 1.30 12.30 -5.22
C GLY A 8 0.60 13.61 -4.82
N PHE A 9 -0.72 13.56 -4.68
CA PHE A 9 -1.55 14.67 -4.23
C PHE A 9 -2.37 14.24 -3.00
N PRO A 10 -2.03 14.67 -1.77
CA PRO A 10 -2.81 14.32 -0.59
C PRO A 10 -4.20 14.95 -0.67
N LYS A 11 -5.21 14.25 -0.16
CA LYS A 11 -6.59 14.76 -0.10
C LYS A 11 -6.79 15.52 1.22
N ASN A 12 -7.09 16.81 1.12
CA ASN A 12 -7.41 17.65 2.28
C ASN A 12 -8.55 17.05 3.12
N GLY A 13 -8.45 17.22 4.45
CA GLY A 13 -9.44 16.70 5.39
C GLY A 13 -9.38 15.19 5.65
N THR A 14 -8.40 14.48 5.06
CA THR A 14 -8.19 13.04 5.30
C THR A 14 -6.99 12.75 6.19
N ASN A 15 -6.46 13.73 6.93
CA ASN A 15 -5.26 13.55 7.75
C ASN A 15 -4.12 12.80 7.01
N ASN A 16 -3.97 13.07 5.71
CA ASN A 16 -3.00 12.43 4.81
C ASN A 16 -3.13 10.90 4.64
N PHE A 17 -4.26 10.25 4.95
CA PHE A 17 -4.43 8.82 4.64
C PHE A 17 -4.86 8.54 3.20
N LEU A 18 -5.47 9.51 2.50
CA LEU A 18 -5.92 9.32 1.12
C LEU A 18 -5.18 10.26 0.16
N TRP A 19 -4.59 9.68 -0.88
CA TRP A 19 -3.82 10.37 -1.90
C TRP A 19 -4.38 10.05 -3.28
N ASN A 20 -4.15 10.95 -4.23
CA ASN A 20 -4.25 10.67 -5.65
C ASN A 20 -2.84 10.62 -6.24
N VAL A 21 -2.45 9.51 -6.85
CA VAL A 21 -1.13 9.33 -7.46
C VAL A 21 -1.26 9.37 -8.98
N GLN A 22 -0.41 10.17 -9.62
CA GLN A 22 -0.35 10.37 -11.06
C GLN A 22 0.97 9.83 -11.61
N LEU A 23 0.93 8.75 -12.39
CA LEU A 23 2.09 8.27 -13.16
C LEU A 23 2.17 8.98 -14.52
N THR A 24 1.07 8.97 -15.26
CA THR A 24 0.97 9.59 -16.59
C THR A 24 -0.24 10.49 -16.64
N TRP A 25 -0.05 11.76 -17.01
CA TRP A 25 -1.15 12.70 -17.20
C TRP A 25 -2.10 12.22 -18.32
N PRO A 26 -3.44 12.33 -18.19
CA PRO A 26 -4.21 13.00 -17.13
C PRO A 26 -4.71 12.07 -16.00
N LEU A 27 -4.38 10.78 -16.02
CA LEU A 27 -4.95 9.78 -15.12
C LEU A 27 -4.36 9.87 -13.70
N LYS A 28 -5.22 9.67 -12.70
CA LYS A 28 -4.85 9.61 -11.28
C LYS A 28 -5.54 8.41 -10.65
N GLU A 29 -4.79 7.64 -9.86
CA GLU A 29 -5.33 6.50 -9.11
C GLU A 29 -5.35 6.83 -7.61
N LYS A 30 -6.33 6.28 -6.87
CA LYS A 30 -6.41 6.49 -5.43
C LYS A 30 -5.38 5.62 -4.71
N TYR A 31 -4.65 6.21 -3.79
CA TYR A 31 -3.64 5.56 -2.98
C TYR A 31 -4.04 5.75 -1.52
N LEU A 32 -4.54 4.68 -0.90
CA LEU A 32 -5.08 4.70 0.46
C LEU A 32 -4.06 4.10 1.41
N ILE A 33 -3.58 4.88 2.36
CA ILE A 33 -2.78 4.40 3.49
C ILE A 33 -3.76 3.75 4.46
N GLU A 34 -3.79 2.43 4.46
CA GLU A 34 -4.64 1.63 5.36
C GLU A 34 -4.03 1.56 6.76
N GLU A 35 -2.70 1.50 6.84
CA GLU A 35 -1.97 1.32 8.08
C GLU A 35 -0.50 1.76 7.92
N VAL A 36 0.05 2.33 8.98
CA VAL A 36 1.46 2.67 9.12
C VAL A 36 1.89 2.26 10.52
N ALA A 37 3.01 1.56 10.62
CA ALA A 37 3.61 1.24 11.90
C ALA A 37 3.99 2.52 12.65
N GLU A 38 3.91 2.53 13.97
CA GLU A 38 4.24 3.71 14.79
C GLU A 38 5.71 4.15 14.61
N ASP A 39 6.61 3.18 14.40
CA ASP A 39 8.03 3.38 14.08
C ASP A 39 8.30 3.56 12.57
N TYR A 40 7.26 3.59 11.74
CA TYR A 40 7.31 3.64 10.28
C TYR A 40 8.10 2.48 9.63
N SER A 41 8.29 1.36 10.32
CA SER A 41 9.00 0.19 9.78
C SER A 41 8.27 -0.46 8.59
N TYR A 42 6.94 -0.43 8.58
CA TYR A 42 6.11 -0.89 7.48
C TYR A 42 4.90 0.00 7.24
N THR A 43 4.31 -0.14 6.06
CA THR A 43 3.02 0.44 5.71
C THR A 43 2.20 -0.53 4.86
N VAL A 44 0.89 -0.44 5.00
CA VAL A 44 -0.06 -1.09 4.12
C VAL A 44 -0.77 -0.04 3.30
N VAL A 45 -0.71 -0.22 1.98
CA VAL A 45 -1.39 0.65 1.04
C VAL A 45 -2.39 -0.14 0.24
N GLY A 46 -3.62 0.33 0.24
CA GLY A 46 -4.72 -0.25 -0.50
C GLY A 46 -5.35 0.74 -1.48
N HIS A 47 -6.53 0.35 -1.92
CA HIS A 47 -7.42 1.15 -2.75
C HIS A 47 -8.81 1.17 -2.08
N PRO A 48 -9.56 2.30 -2.09
CA PRO A 48 -10.88 2.35 -1.43
C PRO A 48 -11.92 1.34 -1.93
N GLN A 49 -11.74 0.81 -3.15
CA GLN A 49 -12.56 -0.26 -3.74
C GLN A 49 -11.86 -1.64 -3.70
N LYS A 50 -10.81 -1.80 -2.91
CA LYS A 50 -10.04 -3.04 -2.71
C LYS A 50 -9.48 -3.67 -4.00
N LYS A 51 -9.13 -2.83 -4.98
CA LYS A 51 -8.58 -3.26 -6.28
C LYS A 51 -7.16 -3.81 -6.18
N PHE A 52 -6.38 -3.31 -5.24
CA PHE A 52 -5.00 -3.71 -5.00
C PHE A 52 -4.65 -3.50 -3.54
N LEU A 53 -3.61 -4.20 -3.10
CA LEU A 53 -3.03 -4.11 -1.76
C LEU A 53 -1.53 -4.31 -1.86
N TYR A 54 -0.77 -3.49 -1.14
CA TYR A 54 0.67 -3.56 -1.05
C TYR A 54 1.09 -3.54 0.41
N PHE A 55 1.91 -4.51 0.80
CA PHE A 55 2.67 -4.47 2.05
C PHE A 55 4.08 -3.98 1.72
N MET A 56 4.46 -2.86 2.31
CA MET A 56 5.77 -2.24 2.10
C MET A 56 6.52 -2.20 3.43
N CYS A 57 7.79 -2.56 3.39
CA CYS A 57 8.70 -2.57 4.55
C CYS A 57 9.93 -1.72 4.21
N ARG A 58 10.52 -1.07 5.23
CA ARG A 58 11.81 -0.36 5.05
C ARG A 58 12.98 -1.32 4.86
N GLU A 59 12.90 -2.48 5.49
CA GLU A 59 13.87 -3.56 5.34
C GLU A 59 13.62 -4.36 4.06
N LYS A 60 14.67 -4.98 3.52
CA LYS A 60 14.59 -5.84 2.33
C LYS A 60 13.61 -7.00 2.49
N SER A 61 13.33 -7.45 3.71
CA SER A 61 12.33 -8.47 3.96
C SER A 61 11.47 -8.14 5.17
N MET A 62 10.21 -8.53 5.08
CA MET A 62 9.28 -8.46 6.20
C MET A 62 9.37 -9.76 7.01
N LYS A 63 9.34 -9.66 8.34
CA LYS A 63 9.26 -10.84 9.22
C LYS A 63 8.01 -11.65 8.88
N GLU A 64 8.14 -12.98 8.82
CA GLU A 64 7.05 -13.84 8.34
C GLU A 64 5.83 -13.77 9.27
N GLU A 65 6.03 -13.63 10.59
CA GLU A 65 4.94 -13.52 11.56
C GLU A 65 4.11 -12.25 11.31
N LEU A 66 4.79 -11.13 11.04
CA LEU A 66 4.13 -9.87 10.68
C LEU A 66 3.38 -10.00 9.36
N TYR A 67 4.02 -10.58 8.34
CA TYR A 67 3.39 -10.81 7.04
C TYR A 67 2.10 -11.64 7.17
N GLN A 68 2.14 -12.77 7.88
CA GLN A 68 0.98 -13.63 8.09
C GLN A 68 -0.13 -12.93 8.89
N SER A 69 0.24 -12.13 9.89
CA SER A 69 -0.70 -11.28 10.64
C SER A 69 -1.43 -10.30 9.71
N LEU A 70 -0.69 -9.60 8.84
CA LEU A 70 -1.27 -8.69 7.86
C LEU A 70 -2.16 -9.44 6.86
N VAL A 71 -1.73 -10.59 6.33
CA VAL A 71 -2.55 -11.40 5.42
C VAL A 71 -3.89 -11.76 6.05
N LYS A 72 -3.89 -12.23 7.30
CA LYS A 72 -5.12 -12.57 8.03
C LYS A 72 -6.01 -11.33 8.23
N ASN A 73 -5.42 -10.22 8.66
CA ASN A 73 -6.16 -8.99 8.93
C ASN A 73 -6.81 -8.43 7.66
N TYR A 74 -6.08 -8.36 6.55
CA TYR A 74 -6.58 -7.80 5.30
C TYR A 74 -7.51 -8.74 4.54
N ASN A 75 -7.38 -10.06 4.73
CA ASN A 75 -8.41 -11.02 4.32
C ASN A 75 -9.74 -10.74 5.03
N ASN A 76 -9.72 -10.51 6.35
CA ASN A 76 -10.92 -10.19 7.12
C ASN A 76 -11.50 -8.82 6.74
N LYS A 77 -10.65 -7.86 6.33
CA LYS A 77 -11.08 -6.58 5.75
C LYS A 77 -11.66 -6.75 4.32
N GLY A 78 -11.64 -7.95 3.74
CA GLY A 78 -12.27 -8.26 2.45
C GLY A 78 -11.39 -8.00 1.23
N TYR A 79 -10.07 -7.97 1.38
CA TYR A 79 -9.13 -8.06 0.26
C TYR A 79 -8.96 -9.52 -0.16
N ASP A 80 -8.83 -9.77 -1.47
CA ASP A 80 -8.54 -11.11 -1.99
C ASP A 80 -7.04 -11.42 -1.89
N MET A 81 -6.66 -12.09 -0.80
CA MET A 81 -5.26 -12.40 -0.52
C MET A 81 -4.67 -13.48 -1.45
N LYS A 82 -5.48 -14.17 -2.26
CA LYS A 82 -4.98 -15.12 -3.27
C LYS A 82 -4.20 -14.42 -4.39
N GLN A 83 -4.43 -13.13 -4.59
CA GLN A 83 -3.72 -12.30 -5.57
C GLN A 83 -2.40 -11.75 -5.04
N MET A 84 -2.08 -11.99 -3.76
CA MET A 84 -0.88 -11.44 -3.14
C MET A 84 0.37 -12.17 -3.63
N ILE A 85 1.33 -11.41 -4.16
CA ILE A 85 2.60 -11.93 -4.69
C ILE A 85 3.75 -11.35 -3.85
N LYS A 86 4.61 -12.20 -3.29
CA LYS A 86 5.86 -11.76 -2.65
C LYS A 86 6.88 -11.39 -3.74
N VAL A 87 7.38 -10.16 -3.69
CA VAL A 87 8.37 -9.66 -4.65
C VAL A 87 9.78 -10.02 -4.17
N PRO A 88 10.64 -10.67 -4.99
CA PRO A 88 12.06 -10.87 -4.68
C PRO A 88 12.80 -9.52 -4.56
N GLN A 89 13.73 -9.41 -3.61
CA GLN A 89 14.34 -8.15 -3.15
C GLN A 89 15.86 -8.13 -3.35
#